data_AF-A0A142JMI9-F1
#
_entry.id   AF-A0A142JMI9-F1
#
_cell.length_a   1.000
_cell.length_b   1.000
_cell.length_c   1.000
_cell.angle_alpha   90.00
_cell.angle_beta   90.00
_cell.angle_gamma   90.00
#
_symmetry.space_group_name_H-M   'P 1'
#
loop_
_entity.id
_entity.type
_entity.pdbx_description
1 polymer ?
#
loop_
_entity_poly.entity_id
_entity_poly.type
_entity_poly.pdbx_seq_one_letter_code
_entity_poly.pdbx_strand_id
1 'polypeptide(L)'
;MKAQHALALAAAVLAAVTLQAGCSDPAGAHRVLEAAGYDEIRVDGPALWGCADDDTFQTAFRAVGPTGKPVQGVVCAGWLKGATIRLE
;
A
#
# COMPACT_ATOMS: atom_id res chain seq x y z
N MET A 1 22.58 -27.22 17.54
CA MET A 1 21.46 -26.57 18.26
C MET A 1 21.49 -25.04 18.20
N LYS A 2 22.49 -24.32 18.74
CA LYS A 2 22.52 -22.83 18.70
C LYS A 2 22.55 -22.24 17.27
N ALA A 3 23.34 -22.83 16.36
CA ALA A 3 23.42 -22.38 14.97
C ALA A 3 22.14 -22.65 14.15
N GLN A 4 21.40 -23.70 14.49
CA GLN A 4 20.12 -24.04 13.83
C GLN A 4 19.01 -23.06 14.23
N HIS A 5 18.99 -22.62 15.49
CA HIS A 5 18.06 -21.57 15.94
C HIS A 5 18.40 -20.20 15.32
N ALA A 6 19.69 -19.87 15.17
CA ALA A 6 20.12 -18.63 14.52
C ALA A 6 19.74 -18.59 13.03
N LEU A 7 19.91 -19.71 12.31
CA LEU A 7 19.48 -19.82 10.91
C LEU A 7 17.94 -19.71 10.76
N ALA A 8 17.20 -20.37 11.66
CA ALA A 8 15.74 -20.33 11.65
C ALA A 8 15.20 -18.91 11.95
N LEU A 9 15.82 -18.19 12.89
CA LEU A 9 15.49 -16.80 13.19
C LEU A 9 15.80 -15.87 12.03
N ALA A 10 16.96 -16.01 11.38
CA ALA A 10 17.32 -15.20 10.22
C ALA A 10 16.36 -15.43 9.04
N ALA A 11 15.96 -16.68 8.80
CA ALA A 11 14.97 -17.02 7.78
C ALA A 11 13.58 -16.45 8.09
N ALA A 12 13.15 -16.49 9.36
CA ALA A 12 11.87 -15.91 9.78
C ALA A 12 11.84 -14.38 9.64
N VAL A 13 12.93 -13.69 10.00
CA VAL A 13 13.05 -12.22 9.82
C VAL A 13 13.05 -11.85 8.34
N LEU A 14 13.78 -12.59 7.50
CA LEU A 14 13.81 -12.33 6.07
C LEU A 14 12.42 -12.55 5.43
N ALA A 15 11.72 -13.61 5.81
CA ALA A 15 10.35 -13.86 5.35
C ALA A 15 9.39 -12.73 5.76
N ALA A 16 9.47 -12.27 7.02
CA ALA A 16 8.66 -11.16 7.54
C ALA A 16 8.91 -9.83 6.78
N VAL A 17 10.16 -9.55 6.40
CA VAL A 17 10.52 -8.35 5.61
C VAL A 17 9.96 -8.46 4.18
N THR A 18 10.01 -9.64 3.55
CA THR A 18 9.47 -9.82 2.20
C THR A 18 7.93 -9.78 2.13
N LEU A 19 7.24 -10.17 3.22
CA LEU A 19 5.78 -10.10 3.32
C LEU A 19 5.26 -8.66 3.33
N GLN A 20 6.07 -7.69 3.77
CA GLN A 20 5.70 -6.26 3.75
C GLN A 20 5.68 -5.67 2.34
N ALA A 21 6.47 -6.21 1.39
CA ALA A 21 6.48 -5.75 0.01
C ALA A 21 5.18 -6.08 -0.76
N GLY A 22 4.37 -7.00 -0.23
CA GLY A 22 3.05 -7.33 -0.76
C GLY A 22 1.90 -6.47 -0.21
N CYS A 23 2.13 -5.62 0.79
CA CYS A 23 1.07 -4.85 1.44
C CYS A 23 0.79 -3.49 0.79
N SER A 24 1.70 -2.93 -0.01
CA SER A 24 1.52 -1.63 -0.66
C SER A 24 2.14 -1.60 -2.05
N ASP A 25 1.52 -0.89 -2.99
CA ASP A 25 2.05 -0.60 -4.31
C ASP A 25 2.09 0.92 -4.53
N PRO A 26 3.17 1.61 -4.09
CA PRO A 26 3.27 3.07 -4.19
C PRO A 26 3.24 3.60 -5.63
N ALA A 27 3.86 2.86 -6.57
CA ALA A 27 3.90 3.26 -7.97
C ALA A 27 2.53 3.07 -8.64
N GLY A 28 1.82 1.99 -8.33
CA GLY A 28 0.43 1.80 -8.76
C GLY A 28 -0.50 2.86 -8.19
N ALA A 29 -0.42 3.12 -6.88
CA ALA A 29 -1.23 4.14 -6.22
C ALA A 29 -1.02 5.53 -6.84
N HIS A 30 0.24 5.94 -7.07
CA HIS A 30 0.55 7.20 -7.71
C HIS A 30 -0.09 7.31 -9.11
N ARG A 31 0.09 6.29 -9.96
CA ARG A 31 -0.49 6.27 -11.31
C ARG A 31 -2.02 6.36 -11.29
N VAL A 32 -2.68 5.66 -10.36
CA VAL A 32 -4.14 5.66 -10.22
C VAL A 32 -4.64 7.04 -9.78
N LEU A 33 -3.96 7.66 -8.81
CA LEU A 33 -4.31 9.00 -8.30
C LEU A 33 -4.12 10.07 -9.38
N GLU A 34 -2.99 10.04 -10.09
CA GLU A 34 -2.70 10.96 -11.19
C GLU A 34 -3.73 10.82 -12.32
N ALA A 35 -4.04 9.58 -12.74
CA ALA A 35 -5.07 9.32 -13.75
C ALA A 35 -6.48 9.77 -13.32
N ALA A 36 -6.74 9.83 -12.00
CA ALA A 36 -8.00 10.31 -11.44
C ALA A 36 -8.04 11.84 -11.23
N GLY A 37 -6.98 12.57 -11.61
CA GLY A 37 -6.92 14.03 -11.51
C GLY A 37 -6.54 14.57 -10.14
N TYR A 38 -5.81 13.77 -9.36
CA TYR A 38 -5.22 14.22 -8.09
C TYR A 38 -3.85 14.84 -8.34
N ASP A 39 -3.52 15.89 -7.59
CA ASP A 39 -2.26 16.60 -7.62
C ASP A 39 -1.57 16.57 -6.24
N GLU A 40 -0.31 17.01 -6.17
CA GLU A 40 0.49 17.03 -4.95
C GLU A 40 0.49 15.69 -4.19
N ILE A 41 0.53 14.59 -4.96
CA ILE A 41 0.36 13.22 -4.46
C ILE A 41 1.53 12.85 -3.55
N ARG A 42 1.20 12.48 -2.32
CA ARG A 42 2.12 11.87 -1.35
C ARG A 42 1.58 10.52 -0.98
N VAL A 43 2.29 9.49 -1.40
CA VAL A 43 1.99 8.12 -1.01
C VAL A 43 2.69 7.85 0.31
N ASP A 44 1.90 7.58 1.34
CA ASP A 44 2.38 7.11 2.63
C ASP A 44 2.45 5.56 2.59
N GLY A 45 3.11 4.94 3.57
CA GLY A 45 3.33 3.48 3.62
C GLY A 45 2.03 2.65 3.68
N PRO A 46 2.12 1.37 4.09
CA PRO A 46 0.94 0.50 4.14
C PRO A 46 -0.14 1.09 5.04
N ALA A 47 -1.36 1.21 4.51
CA ALA A 47 -2.52 1.59 5.31
C ALA A 47 -2.92 0.41 6.19
N LEU A 48 -3.13 0.65 7.49
CA LEU A 48 -3.54 -0.42 8.41
C LEU A 48 -4.99 -0.83 8.22
N TRP A 49 -5.84 0.06 7.69
CA TRP A 49 -7.28 -0.11 7.53
C TRP A 49 -7.82 0.71 6.35
N GLY A 50 -8.89 0.23 5.69
CA GLY A 50 -9.65 0.99 4.69
C GLY A 50 -9.99 0.23 3.40
N CYS A 51 -9.33 -0.90 3.13
CA CYS A 51 -9.64 -1.78 1.99
C CYS A 51 -10.45 -3.02 2.41
N ALA A 52 -11.06 -3.71 1.45
CA ALA A 52 -11.77 -4.95 1.74
C ALA A 52 -10.77 -6.09 2.00
N ASP A 53 -11.21 -7.15 2.69
CA ASP A 53 -10.36 -8.30 3.06
C ASP A 53 -9.71 -9.01 1.85
N ASP A 54 -10.24 -8.78 0.64
CA ASP A 54 -9.80 -9.39 -0.60
C ASP A 54 -8.90 -8.48 -1.47
N ASP A 55 -8.54 -7.30 -0.97
CA ASP A 55 -7.58 -6.38 -1.60
C ASP A 55 -6.14 -6.75 -1.18
N THR A 56 -5.23 -6.87 -2.15
CA THR A 56 -3.86 -7.30 -1.88
C THR A 56 -2.94 -6.15 -1.46
N PHE A 57 -3.15 -4.98 -2.06
CA PHE A 57 -2.35 -3.78 -1.82
C PHE A 57 -3.22 -2.71 -1.18
N GLN A 58 -2.73 -2.12 -0.09
CA GLN A 58 -3.36 -1.04 0.66
C GLN A 58 -2.35 0.08 0.82
N THR A 59 -2.49 1.12 0.01
CA THR A 59 -1.49 2.18 -0.09
C THR A 59 -2.08 3.50 0.35
N ALA A 60 -1.67 4.02 1.51
CA ALA A 60 -2.18 5.27 2.04
C ALA A 60 -1.71 6.45 1.18
N PHE A 61 -2.51 7.51 1.08
CA PHE A 61 -2.10 8.72 0.38
C PHE A 61 -2.68 9.99 0.99
N ARG A 62 -2.02 11.10 0.69
CA ARG A 62 -2.49 12.48 0.84
C ARG A 62 -2.27 13.20 -0.48
N ALA A 63 -3.26 13.97 -0.92
CA ALA A 63 -3.20 14.65 -2.21
C ALA A 63 -4.19 15.84 -2.24
N VAL A 64 -4.09 16.66 -3.27
CA VAL A 64 -5.16 17.60 -3.66
C VAL A 64 -6.06 16.88 -4.65
N GLY A 65 -7.33 16.72 -4.32
CA GLY A 65 -8.30 16.06 -5.20
C GLY A 65 -8.69 16.93 -6.39
N PRO A 66 -9.44 16.38 -7.37
CA PRO A 66 -9.83 17.09 -8.59
C PRO A 66 -10.66 18.37 -8.39
N THR A 67 -11.16 18.56 -7.17
CA THR A 67 -11.91 19.77 -6.76
C THR A 67 -11.03 20.86 -6.16
N GLY A 68 -9.71 20.67 -6.15
CA GLY A 68 -8.74 21.57 -5.52
C GLY A 68 -8.69 21.48 -3.99
N LYS A 69 -9.37 20.50 -3.39
CA LYS A 69 -9.41 20.31 -1.93
C LYS A 69 -8.39 19.26 -1.50
N PRO A 70 -7.67 19.47 -0.38
CA PRO A 70 -6.82 18.43 0.19
C PRO A 70 -7.67 17.26 0.70
N VAL A 71 -7.21 16.05 0.42
CA VAL A 71 -7.87 14.80 0.78
C VAL A 71 -6.83 13.75 1.17
N GLN A 72 -7.27 12.77 1.96
CA GLN A 72 -6.48 11.61 2.34
C GLN A 72 -7.32 10.35 2.22
N GLY A 73 -6.65 9.21 2.08
CA GLY A 73 -7.33 7.95 1.88
C GLY A 73 -6.37 6.81 1.57
N VAL A 74 -6.94 5.76 0.99
CA VAL A 74 -6.21 4.56 0.60
C VAL A 74 -6.53 4.19 -0.86
N VAL A 75 -5.51 3.79 -1.60
CA VAL A 75 -5.69 3.09 -2.87
C VAL A 75 -5.66 1.60 -2.59
N CYS A 76 -6.79 0.95 -2.84
CA CYS A 76 -6.95 -0.50 -2.75
C CYS A 76 -6.77 -1.14 -4.12
N ALA A 77 -5.90 -2.13 -4.24
CA ALA A 77 -5.66 -2.84 -5.49
C ALA A 77 -5.39 -4.33 -5.25
N GLY A 78 -5.51 -5.14 -6.29
CA GLY A 78 -5.14 -6.56 -6.25
C GLY A 78 -4.33 -6.95 -7.49
N TRP A 79 -3.59 -8.06 -7.42
CA TRP A 79 -2.72 -8.53 -8.51
C TRP A 79 -3.43 -8.68 -9.87
N LEU A 80 -4.73 -9.01 -9.85
CA LEU A 80 -5.58 -9.18 -11.05
C LEU A 80 -6.84 -8.30 -11.00
N LYS A 81 -6.91 -7.35 -10.05
CA LYS A 81 -8.08 -6.50 -9.84
C LYS A 81 -7.76 -5.05 -10.21
N GLY A 82 -8.78 -4.29 -10.59
CA GLY A 82 -8.66 -2.84 -10.75
C GLY A 82 -8.33 -2.15 -9.42
N ALA A 83 -8.03 -0.86 -9.48
CA ALA A 83 -7.76 -0.05 -8.29
C ALA A 83 -8.98 0.78 -7.89
N THR A 84 -9.20 0.91 -6.59
CA THR A 84 -10.25 1.77 -6.00
C THR A 84 -9.60 2.84 -5.12
N ILE A 85 -9.94 4.10 -5.35
CA ILE A 85 -9.58 5.21 -4.46
C ILE A 85 -10.67 5.33 -3.40
N ARG A 86 -10.33 5.10 -2.13
CA ARG A 86 -11.24 5.28 -0.99
C ARG A 86 -10.76 6.47 -0.17
N LEU A 87 -11.57 7.51 -0.14
CA LEU A 87 -11.36 8.68 0.72
C LEU A 87 -11.83 8.35 2.15
N GLU A 88 -11.17 8.96 3.13
CA GLU A 88 -11.63 8.97 4.53
C GLU A 88 -12.88 9.82 4.75
#